data_AF-A0A7W6JXJ0-F1
#
_entry.id   AF-A0A7W6JXJ0-F1
#
_cell.length_a   1.000
_cell.length_b   1.000
_cell.length_c   1.000
_cell.angle_alpha   90.00
_cell.angle_beta   90.00
_cell.angle_gamma   90.00
#
_symmetry.space_group_name_H-M   'P 1'
#
loop_
_entity.id
_entity.type
_entity.pdbx_description
1 polymer ?
#
loop_
_entity_poly.entity_id
_entity_poly.type
_entity_poly.pdbx_seq_one_letter_code
_entity_poly.pdbx_strand_id
1 'polypeptide(L)' 'MFKITKADLAKKTDSQLAALFQEASKALRSEATRSPTQSLLSMIRAEIAKRGPSP' A
#
# COMPACT_ATOMS: atom_id res chain seq x y z
N MET A 1 -6.07 -12.72 -1.14
CA MET A 1 -4.99 -12.13 -1.96
C MET A 1 -5.43 -10.73 -2.35
N PHE A 2 -4.68 -9.68 -1.98
CA PHE A 2 -5.04 -8.30 -2.30
C PHE A 2 -5.01 -8.09 -3.82
N LYS A 3 -6.17 -7.95 -4.46
CA LYS A 3 -6.28 -7.61 -5.89
C LYS A 3 -6.21 -6.09 -6.07
N ILE A 4 -5.09 -5.49 -5.69
CA ILE A 4 -4.85 -4.04 -5.86
C ILE A 4 -3.74 -3.86 -6.89
N THR A 5 -4.01 -3.10 -7.94
CA THR A 5 -3.02 -2.77 -8.98
C THR A 5 -2.39 -1.40 -8.76
N LYS A 6 -1.30 -1.09 -9.48
CA LYS A 6 -0.71 0.26 -9.47
C LYS A 6 -1.72 1.33 -9.91
N ALA A 7 -2.59 1.01 -10.87
CA ALA A 7 -3.62 1.94 -11.33
C ALA A 7 -4.68 2.23 -10.25
N ASP A 8 -5.00 1.24 -9.41
CA ASP A 8 -5.90 1.43 -8.27
C ASP A 8 -5.27 2.29 -7.18
N LEU A 9 -3.96 2.18 -6.97
CA LEU A 9 -3.22 3.04 -6.04
C LEU A 9 -3.11 4.47 -6.54
N ALA A 10 -2.86 4.67 -7.84
CA ALA A 10 -2.77 6.00 -8.44
C ALA A 10 -4.09 6.80 -8.33
N LYS A 11 -5.24 6.14 -8.30
CA LYS A 11 -6.56 6.78 -8.13
C LYS A 11 -6.88 7.17 -6.68
N LYS A 12 -6.07 6.75 -5.71
CA LYS A 12 -6.31 7.05 -4.29
C LYS A 12 -5.69 8.39 -3.92
N THR A 13 -6.31 9.04 -2.96
CA THR A 13 -5.73 10.22 -2.28
C THR A 13 -4.62 9.78 -1.34
N ASP A 14 -3.78 10.73 -0.91
CA ASP A 14 -2.65 10.42 -0.02
C ASP A 14 -3.11 9.89 1.33
N SER A 15 -4.23 10.38 1.86
CA SER A 15 -4.85 9.88 3.08
C SER A 15 -5.36 8.44 2.92
N GLN A 16 -5.90 8.09 1.75
CA GLN A 16 -6.32 6.71 1.44
C GLN A 16 -5.12 5.77 1.25
N LEU A 17 -4.02 6.25 0.66
CA LEU A 17 -2.77 5.48 0.58
C LEU A 17 -2.17 5.23 1.97
N ALA A 18 -2.19 6.24 2.85
CA ALA A 18 -1.74 6.10 4.23
C ALA A 18 -2.60 5.11 5.03
N ALA A 19 -3.93 5.16 4.88
CA ALA A 19 -4.84 4.22 5.53
C ALA A 19 -4.59 2.77 5.06
N LEU A 20 -4.42 2.55 3.75
CA LEU A 20 -4.08 1.22 3.21
C LEU A 20 -2.72 0.72 3.69
N PHE A 21 -1.74 1.60 3.82
CA PHE A 21 -0.43 1.24 4.37
C PHE A 21 -0.56 0.74 5.81
N GLN A 22 -1.36 1.41 6.64
CA GLN A 22 -1.61 1.00 8.02
C GLN A 22 -2.37 -0.33 8.10
N GLU A 23 -3.39 -0.54 7.27
CA GLU A 23 -4.17 -1.78 7.22
C GLU A 23 -3.31 -2.97 6.77
N ALA A 24 -2.56 -2.80 5.68
CA ALA A 24 -1.62 -3.82 5.20
C ALA A 24 -0.53 -4.11 6.25
N SER A 25 -0.01 -3.09 6.94
CA SER A 25 0.96 -3.29 8.02
C SER A 25 0.40 -4.11 9.20
N LYS A 26 -0.91 -3.96 9.50
CA LYS A 26 -1.58 -4.80 10.52
C LYS A 26 -1.75 -6.24 10.02
N ALA A 27 -2.13 -6.42 8.76
CA ALA A 27 -2.31 -7.74 8.12
C ALA A 27 -0.99 -8.52 7.95
N LEU A 28 0.17 -7.83 8.00
CA LEU A 28 1.49 -8.47 7.91
C LEU A 28 1.79 -9.41 9.09
N ARG A 29 1.06 -9.27 10.21
CA ARG A 29 1.20 -10.13 11.39
C ARG A 29 0.70 -11.57 11.18
N SER A 30 -0.03 -11.82 10.09
CA SER A 30 -0.49 -13.16 9.74
C SER A 30 0.43 -13.79 8.67
N GLU A 31 0.99 -14.96 8.98
CA GLU A 31 1.91 -15.70 8.09
C GLU A 31 1.30 -16.00 6.72
N ALA A 32 0.01 -16.39 6.67
CA ALA A 32 -0.70 -16.73 5.44
C ALA A 32 -0.83 -15.54 4.46
N THR A 33 -0.77 -14.31 4.97
CA THR A 33 -0.90 -13.09 4.17
C THR A 33 0.43 -12.36 4.00
N ARG A 34 1.53 -12.85 4.58
CA ARG A 34 2.80 -12.12 4.67
C ARG A 34 3.36 -11.71 3.31
N SER A 35 3.51 -12.66 2.38
CA SER A 35 4.04 -12.40 1.02
C SER A 35 3.20 -11.41 0.20
N PRO A 36 1.88 -11.62 0.01
CA PRO A 36 1.06 -10.67 -0.74
C PRO A 36 0.93 -9.29 -0.05
N THR A 37 1.02 -9.24 1.28
CA THR A 37 1.01 -8.00 2.05
C THR A 37 2.29 -7.19 1.87
N GLN A 38 3.46 -7.85 1.86
CA GLN A 38 4.74 -7.18 1.59
C GLN A 38 4.80 -6.59 0.17
N SER A 39 4.25 -7.31 -0.81
CA SER A 39 4.11 -6.81 -2.18
C SER A 39 3.25 -5.55 -2.24
N LEU A 40 2.07 -5.58 -1.59
CA LEU A 40 1.17 -4.43 -1.51
C LEU A 40 1.82 -3.21 -0.82
N LEU A 41 2.51 -3.42 0.30
CA LEU A 41 3.21 -2.34 1.03
C LEU A 41 4.30 -1.69 0.16
N SER A 42 5.03 -2.49 -0.62
CA SER A 42 6.05 -1.98 -1.55
C SER A 42 5.42 -1.11 -2.65
N MET A 43 4.27 -1.52 -3.18
CA MET A 43 3.55 -0.74 -4.18
C MET A 43 3.01 0.58 -3.62
N ILE A 44 2.45 0.57 -2.41
CA ILE A 44 1.96 1.78 -1.73
C ILE A 44 3.11 2.76 -1.47
N ARG A 45 4.26 2.26 -0.97
CA ARG A 45 5.45 3.10 -0.75
C ARG A 45 5.98 3.71 -2.04
N ALA A 46 6.03 2.95 -3.13
CA ALA A 46 6.47 3.45 -4.42
C ALA A 46 5.53 4.56 -4.95
N GLU A 47 4.22 4.42 -4.75
CA GLU A 47 3.25 5.44 -5.15
C GLU A 47 3.36 6.71 -4.28
N ILE A 48 3.52 6.57 -2.97
CA ILE A 48 3.76 7.71 -2.07
C ILE A 48 5.06 8.43 -2.44
N ALA A 49 6.15 7.69 -2.67
CA ALA A 49 7.43 8.28 -3.07
C ALA A 49 7.36 8.98 -4.43
N LYS A 50 6.59 8.43 -5.39
CA LYS A 50 6.34 9.03 -6.70
C LYS A 50 5.63 10.38 -6.60
N ARG A 51 4.74 10.56 -5.61
CA ARG A 51 4.02 11.83 -5.39
C ARG A 51 4.90 12.92 -4.77
N GLY A 52 6.09 12.54 -4.31
CA GLY A 52 7.04 13.43 -3.66
C GLY A 52 6.62 13.76 -2.22
N PRO A 53 7.54 14.33 -1.41
CA PRO A 53 7.12 15.02 -0.20
C PRO A 53 6.15 16.13 -0.62
N SER A 54 4.94 16.15 -0.04
CA SER A 54 4.11 17.35 -0.12
C SER A 54 4.95 18.53 0.41
N PRO A 55 5.08 19.62 -0.36
CA PRO A 55 5.81 20.82 0.06
C PRO A 55 5.21 21.44 1.33
#